data_AF-A0A2D8QS18-F1
#
_entry.id   AF-A0A2D8QS18-F1
#
_cell.length_a   1.000
_cell.length_b   1.000
_cell.length_c   1.000
_cell.angle_alpha   90.00
_cell.angle_beta   90.00
_cell.angle_gamma   90.00
#
_symmetry.space_group_name_H-M   'P 1'
#
loop_
_entity.id
_entity.type
_entity.pdbx_description
1 polymer ?
#
loop_
_entity_poly.entity_id
_entity_poly.type
_entity_poly.pdbx_seq_one_letter_code
_entity_poly.pdbx_strand_id
1 'polypeptide(L)'
;MKMLNRLSFLALFWSLPLILGQFDVHISLGDTVSAQEKKKTRKVPAMRERTYKKLAEAQIMIDPESAPREEGEPPPEPTGTPRDAIELLHKLRESRGLNSYELAQIWNTLAFAYYTIEDMPNTIRSYEEILKQGTITEALEMSALRALFQLYYADENYRLAINYIDRWQALQAAPDAGV
;
A
#
# COMPACT_ATOMS: atom_id res chain seq x y z
N MET A 1 -30.86 6.11 54.75
CA MET A 1 -30.39 4.82 55.29
C MET A 1 -29.92 3.94 54.13
N LYS A 2 -28.59 3.69 54.05
CA LYS A 2 -27.85 2.54 53.45
C LYS A 2 -28.39 1.94 52.13
N MET A 3 -27.75 2.21 50.98
CA MET A 3 -26.69 1.38 50.34
C MET A 3 -27.00 -0.12 50.25
N LEU A 4 -27.03 -0.69 49.03
CA LEU A 4 -25.93 -1.49 48.46
C LEU A 4 -26.39 -2.46 47.33
N ASN A 5 -25.95 -2.16 46.10
CA ASN A 5 -25.30 -3.06 45.14
C ASN A 5 -25.81 -4.51 44.90
N ARG A 6 -26.21 -4.81 43.66
CA ARG A 6 -25.93 -6.11 43.00
C ARG A 6 -25.53 -5.92 41.54
N LEU A 7 -24.30 -5.45 41.36
CA LEU A 7 -23.45 -5.79 40.23
C LEU A 7 -23.22 -7.31 40.22
N SER A 8 -23.16 -7.92 39.04
CA SER A 8 -22.79 -9.32 38.73
C SER A 8 -23.95 -10.26 38.34
N PHE A 9 -24.36 -10.19 37.08
CA PHE A 9 -24.84 -11.36 36.31
C PHE A 9 -24.47 -11.19 34.83
N LEU A 10 -23.19 -10.95 34.55
CA LEU A 10 -22.64 -11.03 33.19
C LEU A 10 -21.33 -11.83 33.22
N ALA A 11 -21.40 -13.05 33.73
CA ALA A 11 -20.26 -13.96 33.81
C ALA A 11 -20.70 -15.43 33.78
N LEU A 12 -21.65 -15.77 32.90
CA LEU A 12 -22.04 -17.17 32.66
C LEU A 12 -22.12 -17.51 31.17
N PHE A 13 -21.28 -16.86 30.35
CA PHE A 13 -21.08 -17.21 28.94
C PHE A 13 -19.61 -17.45 28.59
N TRP A 14 -18.75 -17.53 29.60
CA TRP A 14 -17.31 -17.75 29.46
C TRP A 14 -16.84 -18.90 30.35
N SER A 15 -17.58 -20.01 30.34
CA SER A 15 -17.16 -21.25 31.00
C SER A 15 -17.68 -22.50 30.27
N LEU A 16 -17.77 -22.47 28.94
CA LEU A 16 -17.92 -23.68 28.13
C LEU A 16 -16.81 -23.82 27.07
N PRO A 17 -15.55 -24.06 27.46
CA PRO A 17 -14.65 -24.84 26.63
C PRO A 17 -14.70 -26.28 27.13
N LEU A 18 -15.34 -27.21 26.40
CA LEU A 18 -15.07 -28.68 26.41
C LEU A 18 -16.23 -29.53 25.86
N ILE A 19 -16.91 -29.18 24.76
CA ILE A 19 -17.68 -30.18 23.98
C ILE A 19 -17.61 -29.84 22.48
N LEU A 20 -16.43 -29.90 21.88
CA LEU A 20 -16.25 -29.98 20.42
C LEU A 20 -15.11 -30.95 20.04
N GLY A 21 -14.82 -31.93 20.89
CA GLY A 21 -13.75 -32.91 20.67
C GLY A 21 -14.20 -34.28 20.16
N GLN A 22 -15.48 -34.47 19.81
CA GLN A 22 -16.02 -35.80 19.43
C GLN A 22 -16.93 -35.81 18.20
N PHE A 23 -16.93 -34.75 17.39
CA PHE A 23 -17.47 -34.83 16.04
C PHE A 23 -16.30 -34.93 15.07
N ASP A 24 -16.03 -36.15 14.60
CA ASP A 24 -15.25 -36.38 13.38
C ASP A 24 -16.01 -35.79 12.19
N VAL A 25 -15.95 -34.47 12.06
CA VAL A 25 -16.23 -33.81 10.79
C VAL A 25 -15.00 -34.09 9.93
N HIS A 26 -15.07 -35.15 9.15
CA HIS A 26 -14.23 -35.33 7.97
C HIS A 26 -14.56 -34.20 6.98
N ILE A 27 -14.02 -33.00 7.22
CA ILE A 27 -13.87 -32.00 6.18
C ILE A 27 -12.78 -32.57 5.28
N SER A 28 -13.19 -33.19 4.18
CA SER A 28 -12.33 -33.31 3.01
C SER A 28 -12.09 -31.88 2.51
N LEU A 29 -11.10 -31.21 3.10
CA LEU A 29 -10.41 -30.12 2.44
C LEU A 29 -9.69 -30.81 1.29
N GLY A 30 -10.40 -30.92 0.16
CA GLY A 30 -9.78 -31.33 -1.08
C GLY A 30 -8.56 -30.44 -1.28
N ASP A 31 -7.43 -31.10 -1.52
CA ASP A 31 -6.27 -30.53 -2.19
C ASP A 31 -6.74 -29.94 -3.53
N THR A 32 -7.28 -28.73 -3.48
CA THR A 32 -7.21 -27.80 -4.58
C THR A 32 -6.31 -26.68 -4.11
N VAL A 33 -5.05 -27.03 -3.82
CA VAL A 33 -3.95 -26.15 -4.21
C VAL A 33 -4.05 -26.07 -5.72
N SER A 34 -4.91 -25.16 -6.21
CA SER A 34 -4.80 -24.68 -7.58
C SER A 34 -3.38 -24.17 -7.66
N ALA A 35 -2.53 -24.93 -8.36
CA ALA A 35 -1.22 -24.47 -8.77
C ALA A 35 -1.50 -23.30 -9.71
N GLN A 36 -1.72 -22.13 -9.13
CA GLN A 36 -1.85 -20.88 -9.84
C GLN A 36 -0.53 -20.74 -10.57
N GLU A 37 -0.55 -20.96 -11.89
CA GLU A 37 0.60 -20.76 -12.76
C GLU A 37 1.26 -19.45 -12.33
N LYS A 38 2.56 -19.53 -11.97
CA LYS A 38 3.29 -18.36 -11.47
C LYS A 38 3.31 -17.31 -12.58
N LYS A 39 2.43 -16.31 -12.43
CA LYS A 39 2.36 -15.14 -13.31
C LYS A 39 3.77 -14.55 -13.46
N LYS A 40 4.30 -14.54 -14.68
CA LYS A 40 5.57 -13.94 -15.08
C LYS A 40 5.51 -12.45 -14.78
N THR A 41 6.23 -12.04 -13.75
CA THR A 41 6.34 -10.65 -13.37
C THR A 41 6.94 -9.81 -14.50
N ARG A 42 6.28 -8.69 -14.83
CA ARG A 42 6.80 -7.69 -15.77
C ARG A 42 8.21 -7.25 -15.34
N LYS A 43 9.19 -7.40 -16.24
CA LYS A 43 10.58 -6.99 -15.97
C LYS A 43 10.69 -5.47 -16.00
N VAL A 44 11.19 -4.89 -14.93
CA VAL A 44 11.53 -3.46 -14.85
C VAL A 44 13.04 -3.28 -14.69
N PRO A 45 13.62 -2.18 -15.20
CA PRO A 45 15.03 -1.87 -14.95
C PRO A 45 15.33 -1.72 -13.45
N ALA A 46 16.54 -2.08 -13.04
CA ALA A 46 17.00 -1.81 -11.69
C ALA A 46 17.06 -0.30 -11.42
N MET A 47 16.70 0.09 -10.19
CA MET A 47 16.83 1.46 -9.71
C MET A 47 18.31 1.77 -9.46
N ARG A 48 18.75 2.97 -9.83
CA ARG A 48 20.13 3.39 -9.54
C ARG A 48 20.28 3.70 -8.06
N GLU A 49 21.46 3.41 -7.52
CA GLU A 49 21.80 3.63 -6.10
C GLU A 49 21.52 5.08 -5.66
N ARG A 50 21.89 6.07 -6.49
CA ARG A 50 21.64 7.48 -6.20
C ARG A 50 20.16 7.81 -6.02
N THR A 51 19.29 7.19 -6.82
CA THR A 51 17.85 7.42 -6.81
C THR A 51 17.26 6.74 -5.57
N TYR A 52 17.69 5.50 -5.33
CA TYR A 52 17.30 4.72 -4.15
C TYR A 52 17.61 5.46 -2.85
N LYS A 53 18.86 5.95 -2.69
CA LYS A 53 19.28 6.68 -1.49
C LYS A 53 18.43 7.92 -1.23
N LYS A 54 18.12 8.70 -2.27
CA LYS A 54 17.27 9.89 -2.14
C LYS A 54 15.80 9.55 -1.84
N LEU A 55 15.28 8.46 -2.39
CA LEU A 55 13.93 7.99 -2.05
C LEU A 55 13.85 7.51 -0.60
N ALA A 56 14.87 6.78 -0.12
CA ALA A 56 14.96 6.36 1.27
C ALA A 56 15.07 7.56 2.21
N GLU A 57 15.90 8.55 1.88
CA GLU A 57 16.01 9.81 2.63
C GLU A 57 14.65 10.54 2.69
N ALA A 58 13.96 10.68 1.56
CA ALA A 58 12.62 11.27 1.51
C ALA A 58 11.62 10.50 2.37
N GLN A 59 11.64 9.16 2.33
CA GLN A 59 10.73 8.32 3.10
C GLN A 59 10.91 8.54 4.60
N ILE A 60 12.16 8.66 5.07
CA ILE A 60 12.49 8.95 6.47
C ILE A 60 12.00 10.35 6.86
N MET A 61 12.16 11.36 5.99
CA MET A 61 11.62 12.71 6.23
C MET A 61 10.08 12.74 6.32
N ILE A 62 9.39 11.85 5.59
CA ILE A 62 7.92 11.80 5.56
C ILE A 62 7.37 11.06 6.79
N ASP A 63 7.91 9.86 7.05
CA ASP A 63 7.45 8.99 8.12
C ASP A 63 8.62 8.12 8.62
N PRO A 64 9.41 8.62 9.58
CA PRO A 64 10.56 7.89 10.12
C PRO A 64 10.12 6.64 10.88
N GLU A 65 8.89 6.61 11.41
CA GLU A 65 8.36 5.46 12.15
C GLU A 65 8.18 4.24 11.26
N SER A 66 7.82 4.45 9.99
CA SER A 66 7.66 3.38 9.00
C SER A 66 8.98 2.88 8.37
N ALA A 67 10.13 3.46 8.73
CA ALA A 67 11.41 3.01 8.20
C ALA A 67 11.76 1.59 8.68
N PRO A 68 12.16 0.66 7.80
CA PRO A 68 12.59 -0.69 8.20
C PRO A 68 13.75 -0.62 9.19
N ARG A 69 13.58 -1.24 10.36
CA ARG A 69 14.57 -1.30 11.45
C ARG A 69 14.40 -2.58 12.27
N GLU A 70 15.40 -2.95 13.06
CA GLU A 70 15.28 -4.09 13.96
C GLU A 70 14.32 -3.79 15.13
N GLU A 71 13.70 -4.81 15.69
CA GLU A 71 12.75 -4.63 16.79
C GLU A 71 13.46 -4.05 18.02
N GLY A 72 12.97 -2.91 18.50
CA GLY A 72 13.55 -2.19 19.64
C GLY A 72 14.56 -1.11 19.27
N GLU A 73 14.97 -1.00 18.00
CA GLU A 73 15.75 0.15 17.54
C GLU A 73 14.87 1.40 17.46
N PRO A 74 15.40 2.58 17.87
CA PRO A 74 14.69 3.83 17.68
C PRO A 74 14.54 4.13 16.18
N PRO A 75 13.50 4.90 15.79
CA PRO A 75 13.39 5.40 14.42
C PRO A 75 14.62 6.19 14.01
N PRO A 76 15.02 6.16 12.73
CA PRO A 76 16.06 7.05 12.23
C PRO A 76 15.64 8.51 12.41
N GLU A 77 16.58 9.35 12.82
CA GLU A 77 16.33 10.79 12.91
C GLU A 77 16.10 11.37 11.50
N PRO A 78 14.97 12.04 11.25
CA PRO A 78 14.69 12.62 9.95
C PRO A 78 15.57 13.85 9.72
N THR A 79 16.15 13.94 8.52
CA THR A 79 16.98 15.08 8.09
C THR A 79 16.16 16.30 7.67
N GLY A 80 14.82 16.22 7.72
CA GLY A 80 13.90 17.27 7.30
C GLY A 80 12.43 16.88 7.54
N THR A 81 11.53 17.77 7.15
CA THR A 81 10.07 17.59 7.25
C THR A 81 9.49 16.90 6.01
N PRO A 82 8.22 16.46 6.03
CA PRO A 82 7.55 15.97 4.83
C PRO A 82 7.53 17.00 3.67
N ARG A 83 7.55 18.31 3.97
CA ARG A 83 7.64 19.36 2.95
C ARG A 83 9.03 19.42 2.31
N ASP A 84 10.09 19.24 3.10
CA ASP A 84 11.46 19.15 2.57
C ASP A 84 11.62 17.91 1.68
N ALA A 85 10.95 16.80 2.03
CA ALA A 85 10.89 15.61 1.20
C ALA A 85 10.25 15.89 -0.17
N ILE A 86 9.13 16.64 -0.20
CA ILE A 86 8.47 17.04 -1.45
C ILE A 86 9.42 17.85 -2.34
N GLU A 87 10.15 18.82 -1.78
CA GLU A 87 11.14 19.59 -2.55
C GLU A 87 12.28 18.73 -3.08
N LEU A 88 12.80 17.82 -2.25
CA LEU A 88 13.85 16.87 -2.62
C LEU A 88 13.41 15.96 -3.75
N LEU A 89 12.17 15.44 -3.69
CA LEU A 89 11.58 14.57 -4.70
C LEU A 89 11.32 15.33 -6.02
N HIS A 90 10.87 16.58 -5.97
CA HIS A 90 10.74 17.41 -7.17
C HIS A 90 12.08 17.64 -7.86
N LYS A 91 13.13 17.99 -7.12
CA LYS A 91 14.51 18.13 -7.66
C LYS A 91 15.03 16.80 -8.22
N LEU A 92 14.75 15.68 -7.55
CA LEU A 92 15.15 14.36 -8.03
C LEU A 92 14.44 14.04 -9.35
N ARG A 93 13.14 14.32 -9.48
CA ARG A 93 12.35 14.08 -10.70
C ARG A 93 12.93 14.77 -11.95
N GLU A 94 13.57 15.92 -11.78
CA GLU A 94 14.19 16.70 -12.86
C GLU A 94 15.59 16.18 -13.25
N SER A 95 16.10 15.17 -12.54
CA SER A 95 17.42 14.60 -12.81
C SER A 95 17.47 13.85 -14.15
N ARG A 96 18.54 14.06 -14.90
CA ARG A 96 18.73 13.41 -16.21
C ARG A 96 18.87 11.89 -16.09
N GLY A 97 18.28 11.20 -17.06
CA GLY A 97 18.41 9.76 -17.28
C GLY A 97 17.63 8.89 -16.32
N LEU A 98 16.56 9.40 -15.68
CA LEU A 98 15.59 8.58 -14.96
C LEU A 98 14.87 7.65 -15.94
N ASN A 99 14.79 6.36 -15.59
CA ASN A 99 13.91 5.44 -16.31
C ASN A 99 12.46 5.56 -15.79
N SER A 100 11.51 4.99 -16.52
CA SER A 100 10.08 5.09 -16.18
C SER A 100 9.75 4.52 -14.79
N TYR A 101 10.44 3.46 -14.36
CA TYR A 101 10.23 2.87 -13.04
C TYR A 101 10.75 3.77 -11.93
N GLU A 102 11.93 4.37 -12.08
CA GLU A 102 12.45 5.36 -11.15
C GLU A 102 11.51 6.57 -11.03
N LEU A 103 11.01 7.06 -12.17
CA LEU A 103 10.07 8.19 -12.18
C LEU A 103 8.75 7.84 -11.50
N ALA A 104 8.23 6.63 -11.72
CA ALA A 104 7.04 6.13 -11.05
C ALA A 104 7.24 5.99 -9.52
N GLN A 105 8.42 5.55 -9.08
CA GLN A 105 8.73 5.47 -7.66
C GLN A 105 8.84 6.86 -7.01
N ILE A 106 9.39 7.85 -7.72
CA ILE A 106 9.39 9.25 -7.25
C ILE A 106 7.95 9.76 -7.08
N TRP A 107 7.07 9.49 -8.04
CA TRP A 107 5.66 9.85 -7.94
C TRP A 107 4.94 9.11 -6.82
N ASN A 108 5.27 7.84 -6.57
CA ASN A 108 4.72 7.06 -5.47
C ASN A 108 5.11 7.67 -4.10
N THR A 109 6.38 8.02 -3.93
CA THR A 109 6.83 8.68 -2.69
C THR A 109 6.26 10.09 -2.55
N LEU A 110 6.07 10.83 -3.65
CA LEU A 110 5.35 12.11 -3.64
C LEU A 110 3.89 11.94 -3.19
N ALA A 111 3.19 10.91 -3.67
CA ALA A 111 1.82 10.63 -3.24
C ALA A 111 1.75 10.39 -1.72
N PHE A 112 2.70 9.62 -1.17
CA PHE A 112 2.79 9.42 0.28
C PHE A 112 3.09 10.73 1.02
N ALA A 113 4.04 11.53 0.54
CA ALA A 113 4.37 12.81 1.17
C ALA A 113 3.19 13.79 1.20
N TYR A 114 2.47 13.91 0.09
CA TYR A 114 1.29 14.77 -0.02
C TYR A 114 0.14 14.27 0.87
N TYR A 115 -0.06 12.95 0.95
CA TYR A 115 -1.06 12.37 1.83
C TYR A 115 -0.75 12.68 3.30
N THR A 116 0.52 12.57 3.71
CA THR A 116 0.96 12.87 5.09
C THR A 116 0.71 14.32 5.51
N ILE A 117 0.74 15.27 4.56
CA ILE A 117 0.42 16.68 4.82
C ILE A 117 -1.03 17.03 4.46
N GLU A 118 -1.88 16.03 4.25
CA GLU A 118 -3.30 16.14 3.94
C GLU A 118 -3.61 16.90 2.63
N ASP A 119 -2.65 16.98 1.70
CA ASP A 119 -2.83 17.56 0.37
C ASP A 119 -3.42 16.50 -0.58
N MET A 120 -4.73 16.32 -0.49
CA MET A 120 -5.45 15.32 -1.28
C MET A 120 -5.37 15.56 -2.80
N PRO A 121 -5.51 16.80 -3.32
CA PRO A 121 -5.36 17.06 -4.75
C PRO A 121 -4.00 16.62 -5.32
N ASN A 122 -2.90 16.93 -4.64
CA ASN A 122 -1.58 16.50 -5.11
C ASN A 122 -1.31 15.01 -4.85
N THR A 123 -1.93 14.40 -3.84
CA THR A 123 -1.92 12.94 -3.64
C THR A 123 -2.52 12.22 -4.84
N ILE A 124 -3.74 12.61 -5.25
CA ILE A 124 -4.44 12.05 -6.42
C ILE A 124 -3.58 12.24 -7.67
N ARG A 125 -3.15 13.48 -7.94
CA ARG A 125 -2.32 13.79 -9.11
C ARG A 125 -1.07 12.92 -9.16
N SER A 126 -0.41 12.69 -8.02
CA SER A 126 0.81 11.89 -7.98
C SER A 126 0.55 10.43 -8.35
N TYR A 127 -0.55 9.83 -7.87
CA TYR A 127 -0.94 8.48 -8.31
C TYR A 127 -1.33 8.42 -9.79
N GLU A 128 -2.00 9.44 -10.33
CA GLU A 128 -2.29 9.50 -11.77
C GLU A 128 -1.01 9.55 -12.61
N GLU A 129 0.01 10.30 -12.15
CA GLU A 129 1.30 10.39 -12.82
C GLU A 129 2.04 9.05 -12.84
N ILE A 130 1.88 8.18 -11.83
CA ILE A 130 2.43 6.80 -11.87
C ILE A 130 1.90 6.05 -13.08
N LEU A 131 0.59 6.14 -13.36
CA LEU A 131 -0.06 5.44 -14.47
C LEU A 131 0.26 6.02 -15.86
N LYS A 132 0.86 7.22 -15.91
CA LYS A 132 1.34 7.85 -17.15
C LYS A 132 2.78 7.43 -17.49
N GLN A 133 3.47 6.76 -16.57
CA GLN A 133 4.82 6.27 -16.84
C GLN A 133 4.79 5.06 -17.78
N GLY A 134 5.93 4.79 -18.44
CA GLY A 134 6.10 3.61 -19.30
C GLY A 134 6.12 2.31 -18.50
N THR A 135 7.16 1.48 -18.70
CA THR A 135 7.22 0.17 -18.03
C THR A 135 7.44 0.30 -16.52
N ILE A 136 6.40 -0.02 -15.74
CA ILE A 136 6.41 -0.12 -14.26
C ILE A 136 6.02 -1.52 -13.78
N THR A 137 6.27 -1.86 -12.52
CA THR A 137 5.86 -3.17 -11.98
C THR A 137 4.34 -3.27 -11.92
N GLU A 138 3.80 -4.47 -12.12
CA GLU A 138 2.37 -4.73 -11.97
C GLU A 138 1.89 -4.40 -10.56
N ALA A 139 2.71 -4.71 -9.54
CA ALA A 139 2.39 -4.37 -8.15
C ALA A 139 2.23 -2.85 -7.93
N LEU A 140 3.09 -2.03 -8.54
CA LEU A 140 2.99 -0.58 -8.44
C LEU A 140 1.75 -0.05 -9.18
N GLU A 141 1.48 -0.57 -10.38
CA GLU A 141 0.29 -0.23 -11.17
C GLU A 141 -1.00 -0.57 -10.43
N MET A 142 -1.08 -1.79 -9.87
CA MET A 142 -2.20 -2.26 -9.05
C MET A 142 -2.38 -1.41 -7.78
N SER A 143 -1.28 -1.02 -7.13
CA SER A 143 -1.34 -0.15 -5.96
C SER A 143 -1.92 1.23 -6.31
N ALA A 144 -1.42 1.85 -7.38
CA ALA A 144 -1.87 3.16 -7.83
C ALA A 144 -3.35 3.16 -8.27
N LEU A 145 -3.79 2.15 -9.03
CA LEU A 145 -5.20 2.00 -9.42
C LEU A 145 -6.12 1.86 -8.21
N ARG A 146 -5.74 1.05 -7.22
CA ARG A 146 -6.53 0.87 -6.00
C ARG A 146 -6.58 2.16 -5.17
N ALA A 147 -5.46 2.87 -5.04
CA ALA A 147 -5.41 4.14 -4.35
C ALA A 147 -6.32 5.18 -5.02
N LEU A 148 -6.24 5.32 -6.35
CA LEU A 148 -7.10 6.23 -7.12
C LEU A 148 -8.59 5.88 -6.98
N PHE A 149 -8.94 4.59 -7.00
CA PHE A 149 -10.29 4.16 -6.71
C PHE A 149 -10.75 4.65 -5.32
N GLN A 150 -9.98 4.39 -4.27
CA GLN A 150 -10.33 4.77 -2.89
C GLN A 150 -10.44 6.29 -2.73
N LEU A 151 -9.51 7.04 -3.32
CA LEU A 151 -9.45 8.50 -3.26
C LEU A 151 -10.64 9.14 -3.98
N TYR A 152 -10.92 8.73 -5.22
CA TYR A 152 -12.07 9.26 -5.96
C TYR A 152 -13.41 8.79 -5.39
N TYR A 153 -13.46 7.63 -4.76
CA TYR A 153 -14.65 7.17 -4.05
C TYR A 153 -14.93 8.04 -2.82
N ALA A 154 -13.89 8.37 -2.04
CA ALA A 154 -13.99 9.25 -0.88
C ALA A 154 -14.37 10.69 -1.27
N ASP A 155 -13.94 11.15 -2.44
CA ASP A 155 -14.31 12.45 -3.05
C ASP A 155 -15.68 12.41 -3.77
N GLU A 156 -16.45 11.32 -3.61
CA GLU A 156 -17.77 11.10 -4.24
C GLU A 156 -17.76 11.14 -5.78
N ASN A 157 -16.58 11.10 -6.41
CA ASN A 157 -16.41 11.02 -7.85
C ASN A 157 -16.51 9.57 -8.33
N TYR A 158 -17.72 9.02 -8.21
CA TYR A 158 -17.98 7.61 -8.47
C TYR A 158 -17.66 7.19 -9.90
N ARG A 159 -17.78 8.08 -10.88
CA ARG A 159 -17.44 7.78 -12.27
C ARG A 159 -15.96 7.45 -12.42
N LEU A 160 -15.07 8.27 -11.86
CA LEU A 160 -13.63 8.01 -11.89
C LEU A 160 -13.28 6.81 -11.01
N ALA A 161 -13.89 6.69 -9.84
CA ALA A 161 -13.69 5.54 -8.96
C ALA A 161 -13.98 4.22 -9.69
N ILE A 162 -15.14 4.09 -10.33
CA ILE A 162 -15.53 2.91 -11.12
C ILE A 162 -14.52 2.65 -12.25
N ASN A 163 -14.08 3.69 -12.97
CA ASN A 163 -13.08 3.51 -14.02
C ASN A 163 -11.76 2.91 -13.49
N TYR A 164 -11.28 3.37 -12.33
CA TYR A 164 -10.03 2.87 -11.77
C TYR A 164 -10.14 1.44 -11.21
N ILE A 165 -11.27 1.09 -10.57
CA ILE A 165 -11.46 -0.28 -10.09
C ILE A 165 -11.68 -1.27 -11.24
N ASP A 166 -12.36 -0.88 -12.32
CA ASP A 166 -12.50 -1.73 -13.52
C ASP A 166 -11.13 -2.03 -14.14
N ARG A 167 -10.25 -1.02 -14.22
CA ARG A 167 -8.86 -1.19 -14.70
C ARG A 167 -8.05 -2.10 -13.76
N TRP A 168 -8.22 -1.95 -12.44
CA TRP A 168 -7.56 -2.80 -11.45
C TRP A 168 -8.00 -4.26 -11.60
N GLN A 169 -9.30 -4.52 -11.77
CA GLN A 169 -9.85 -5.85 -11.98
C GLN A 169 -9.36 -6.46 -13.29
N ALA A 170 -9.35 -5.68 -14.38
CA ALA A 170 -8.82 -6.12 -15.66
C ALA A 170 -7.34 -6.52 -15.58
N LEU A 171 -6.52 -5.77 -14.85
CA LEU A 171 -5.10 -6.09 -14.66
C LEU A 171 -4.90 -7.34 -13.78
N GLN A 172 -5.73 -7.53 -12.76
CA GLN A 172 -5.74 -8.75 -11.94
C GLN A 172 -6.13 -9.99 -12.75
N ALA A 173 -7.17 -9.87 -13.57
CA ALA A 173 -7.72 -10.96 -14.38
C ALA A 173 -6.90 -11.27 -15.64
N ALA A 174 -6.00 -10.37 -16.04
CA ALA A 174 -5.17 -10.55 -17.24
C ALA A 174 -4.29 -11.81 -17.10
N PRO A 175 -4.43 -12.80 -18.00
CA PRO A 175 -3.52 -13.93 -18.07
C PRO A 175 -2.12 -13.45 -18.46
N ASP A 176 -1.13 -14.26 -18.13
CA ASP A 176 0.28 -13.95 -18.33
C ASP A 176 0.58 -13.54 -19.78
N ALA A 177 0.89 -12.26 -20.01
CA ALA A 177 1.27 -11.76 -21.33
C ALA A 177 2.72 -12.18 -21.64
N GLY A 178 2.90 -13.49 -21.87
CA GLY A 178 4.11 -14.06 -22.43
C GLY A 178 3.98 -14.16 -23.95
N VAL A 179 4.32 -13.08 -24.67
CA VAL A 179 4.70 -13.12 -26.08
C VAL A 179 5.99 -12.32 -26.25
#